data_AF-A0A8T2BCQ6-F1
#
_entry.id   AF-A0A8T2BCQ6-F1
#
_cell.length_a   1.000
_cell.length_b   1.000
_cell.length_c   1.000
_cell.angle_alpha   90.00
_cell.angle_beta   90.00
_cell.angle_gamma   90.00
#
_symmetry.space_group_name_H-M   'P 1'
#
loop_
_entity.id
_entity.type
_entity.pdbx_description
1 polymer ?
#
loop_
_entity_poly.entity_id
_entity_poly.type
_entity_poly.pdbx_seq_one_letter_code
_entity_poly.pdbx_strand_id
1 'polypeptide(L)'
;MSATLRRLILLSSANRSINSSPSYLSSAVNHLSLSFSSVSSSPESHTSSPSRIRTRTPLETQFETWIQNLKPGFTNSDVVTALRAQSDPDLALDIFRWTAQQRGYKHNHEAYHTMIKQAITGKRNKFVETLIEEVIAGACEMSVPLYNCIIRFCCGRKFLFNRAFDVYNKMLRSDDSKPDLETYTLLLSSLLKRFNKLNVCYVYLHAVRSLTKQMKSNGVIPDTFVLNMIIKAYAKCLEVDEAIRVYKEMALYGSEPNAYTYSYLIKGVCEKGRLGQGLGFYKEMRSKGMVPNGSCYMVLICSLSMERRLNEAVEVVYDMLANSLSPDMLTYNTVLTELCRGGRGSEALEMVEEWKKRDPVMGERNYRTLMDEVYFLNKG
;
A
#
# COMPACT_ATOMS: atom_id res chain seq x y z
N MET A 1 9.07 -32.18 18.95
CA MET A 1 10.04 -31.29 18.27
C MET A 1 10.97 -32.15 17.42
N SER A 2 10.83 -32.09 16.09
CA SER A 2 11.44 -33.02 15.14
C SER A 2 12.91 -32.69 14.83
N ALA A 3 13.70 -33.74 14.56
CA ALA A 3 15.16 -33.80 14.44
C ALA A 3 15.79 -32.94 13.31
N THR A 4 15.00 -32.16 12.60
CA THR A 4 15.43 -31.27 11.51
C THR A 4 16.13 -30.00 12.01
N LEU A 5 15.98 -29.63 13.28
CA LEU A 5 16.56 -28.42 13.88
C LEU A 5 18.02 -28.58 14.36
N ARG A 6 18.55 -29.80 14.49
CA ARG A 6 19.94 -30.03 14.92
C ARG A 6 20.98 -29.96 13.79
N ARG A 7 20.56 -30.00 12.52
CA ARG A 7 21.49 -30.01 11.37
C ARG A 7 21.84 -28.62 10.82
N LEU A 8 21.10 -27.58 11.22
CA LEU A 8 21.33 -26.20 10.78
C LEU A 8 22.26 -25.40 11.69
N ILE A 9 22.56 -25.90 12.90
CA ILE A 9 23.42 -25.20 13.87
C ILE A 9 24.92 -25.51 13.66
N LEU A 10 25.26 -26.61 12.98
CA LEU A 10 26.65 -27.05 12.78
C LEU A 10 27.35 -26.47 11.53
N LEU A 11 26.67 -25.65 10.72
CA LEU A 11 27.27 -25.02 9.52
C LEU A 11 27.63 -23.54 9.71
N SER A 12 27.46 -22.98 10.91
CA SER A 12 27.76 -21.55 11.18
C SER A 12 29.05 -21.31 11.97
N SER A 13 29.82 -22.35 12.30
CA SER A 13 30.95 -22.27 13.23
C SER A 13 32.26 -22.85 12.69
N ALA A 14 32.63 -22.56 11.45
CA ALA A 14 33.98 -22.85 10.96
C ALA A 14 34.50 -21.78 9.98
N ASN A 15 35.55 -21.10 10.44
CA ASN A 15 36.61 -20.41 9.70
C ASN A 15 36.37 -18.98 9.19
N ARG A 16 36.64 -18.06 10.13
CA ARG A 16 37.32 -16.78 9.91
C ARG A 16 38.77 -16.98 9.44
N SER A 17 39.28 -15.89 8.84
CA SER A 17 40.66 -15.36 8.76
C SER A 17 41.69 -16.01 7.85
N ILE A 18 42.01 -15.33 6.73
CA ILE A 18 43.39 -15.15 6.25
C ILE A 18 43.54 -13.71 5.70
N ASN A 19 44.45 -12.95 6.32
CA ASN A 19 45.04 -11.69 5.85
C ASN A 19 46.02 -11.95 4.70
N SER A 20 46.10 -11.06 3.70
CA SER A 20 47.37 -10.54 3.14
C SER A 20 47.14 -9.65 1.92
N SER A 21 47.65 -8.41 1.97
CA SER A 21 47.97 -7.56 0.80
C SER A 21 49.09 -8.18 -0.07
N PRO A 22 49.25 -7.78 -1.36
CA PRO A 22 50.30 -6.78 -1.65
C PRO A 22 50.01 -5.80 -2.80
N SER A 23 50.87 -4.78 -2.82
CA SER A 23 51.11 -3.67 -3.75
C SER A 23 51.74 -4.08 -5.10
N TYR A 24 52.11 -3.07 -5.92
CA TYR A 24 52.79 -3.04 -7.26
C TYR A 24 51.79 -2.91 -8.43
N LEU A 25 51.83 -1.95 -9.37
CA LEU A 25 52.86 -1.06 -9.89
C LEU A 25 52.24 0.24 -10.45
N SER A 26 52.98 1.34 -10.29
CA SER A 26 52.85 2.59 -11.06
C SER A 26 53.41 2.38 -12.47
N SER A 27 52.82 2.99 -13.52
CA SER A 27 53.49 3.72 -14.62
C SER A 27 52.66 3.82 -15.91
N ALA A 28 52.97 4.87 -16.70
CA ALA A 28 52.49 5.26 -18.05
C ALA A 28 51.13 5.99 -18.06
N VAL A 29 51.01 7.32 -18.22
CA VAL A 29 51.67 8.32 -19.11
C VAL A 29 51.65 7.92 -20.58
N ASN A 30 50.74 8.60 -21.30
CA ASN A 30 50.74 9.02 -22.70
C ASN A 30 51.36 8.09 -23.75
N HIS A 31 50.53 7.70 -24.72
CA HIS A 31 50.58 8.11 -26.13
C HIS A 31 49.84 7.05 -26.94
N LEU A 32 48.93 7.47 -27.82
CA LEU A 32 48.83 6.94 -29.18
C LEU A 32 47.91 7.86 -29.99
N SER A 33 48.61 8.77 -30.65
CA SER A 33 48.26 9.48 -31.89
C SER A 33 47.60 8.57 -32.93
N LEU A 34 46.57 9.09 -33.59
CA LEU A 34 46.14 8.57 -34.90
C LEU A 34 46.32 9.65 -35.96
N SER A 35 46.94 9.18 -37.03
CA SER A 35 47.60 9.83 -38.16
C SER A 35 46.70 10.66 -39.07
N PHE A 36 47.29 11.76 -39.54
CA PHE A 36 46.89 12.48 -40.75
C PHE A 36 47.15 11.63 -42.01
N SER A 37 46.19 11.63 -42.94
CA SER A 37 46.46 11.42 -44.36
C SER A 37 46.02 12.68 -45.12
N SER A 38 47.01 13.31 -45.73
CA SER A 38 46.93 14.51 -46.56
C SER A 38 46.53 14.15 -47.99
N VAL A 39 45.53 14.84 -48.55
CA VAL A 39 45.48 15.12 -49.99
C VAL A 39 45.17 16.60 -50.17
N SER A 40 46.11 17.31 -50.77
CA SER A 40 46.02 18.70 -51.20
C SER A 40 45.53 18.78 -52.65
N SER A 41 44.53 19.64 -52.92
CA SER A 41 44.45 20.42 -54.16
C SER A 41 43.49 21.60 -53.99
N SER A 42 43.91 22.75 -54.51
CA SER A 42 43.31 24.09 -54.38
C SER A 42 42.20 24.35 -55.43
N PRO A 43 41.71 25.59 -55.63
CA PRO A 43 40.32 25.98 -55.36
C PRO A 43 39.49 26.28 -56.63
N GLU A 44 38.17 26.14 -56.55
CA GLU A 44 37.11 26.71 -57.41
C GLU A 44 35.87 25.83 -57.20
N SER A 45 34.61 26.25 -57.18
CA SER A 45 33.94 27.52 -57.42
C SER A 45 32.53 27.34 -56.83
N HIS A 46 31.87 28.46 -56.52
CA HIS A 46 30.52 28.52 -55.98
C HIS A 46 29.53 27.62 -56.73
N THR A 47 28.99 26.60 -56.06
CA THR A 47 27.62 26.14 -56.31
C THR A 47 26.99 25.71 -54.98
N SER A 48 25.96 26.46 -54.62
CA SER A 48 25.05 26.20 -53.51
C SER A 48 24.43 24.81 -53.61
N SER A 49 24.63 23.97 -52.59
CA SER A 49 23.72 22.85 -52.30
C SER A 49 23.05 23.11 -50.95
N PRO A 50 21.74 22.80 -50.83
CA PRO A 50 20.94 23.28 -49.72
C PRO A 50 21.35 22.54 -48.45
N SER A 51 21.64 23.31 -47.42
CA SER A 51 21.68 22.85 -46.03
C SER A 51 20.49 21.92 -45.78
N ARG A 52 20.74 20.66 -45.41
CA ARG A 52 19.71 19.77 -44.87
C ARG A 52 19.03 20.51 -43.73
N ILE A 53 17.84 21.07 -43.97
CA ILE A 53 16.96 21.58 -42.94
C ILE A 53 16.63 20.37 -42.07
N ARG A 54 17.29 20.26 -40.94
CA ARG A 54 16.99 19.27 -39.91
C ARG A 54 15.56 19.57 -39.48
N THR A 55 14.60 18.77 -39.95
CA THR A 55 13.21 18.86 -39.51
C THR A 55 13.21 18.62 -38.00
N ARG A 56 12.96 19.69 -37.26
CA ARG A 56 12.96 19.69 -35.80
C ARG A 56 11.86 18.78 -35.30
N THR A 57 12.13 18.05 -34.23
CA THR A 57 11.10 17.22 -33.63
C THR A 57 10.00 18.11 -33.02
N PRO A 58 8.73 17.67 -32.99
CA PRO A 58 7.64 18.45 -32.39
C PRO A 58 7.88 18.85 -30.92
N LEU A 59 8.72 18.11 -30.19
CA LEU A 59 9.08 18.40 -28.80
C LEU A 59 10.10 19.54 -28.68
N GLU A 60 11.07 19.61 -29.61
CA GLU A 60 12.05 20.70 -29.65
C GLU A 60 11.38 22.05 -29.98
N THR A 61 10.38 22.06 -30.87
CA THR A 61 9.63 23.28 -31.19
C THR A 61 8.74 23.74 -30.04
N GLN A 62 8.14 22.79 -29.30
CA GLN A 62 7.37 23.10 -28.08
C GLN A 62 8.25 23.67 -26.96
N PHE A 63 9.46 23.11 -26.78
CA PHE A 63 10.43 23.62 -25.81
C PHE A 63 10.86 25.06 -26.13
N GLU A 64 11.22 25.34 -27.39
CA GLU A 64 11.58 26.70 -27.82
C GLU A 64 10.42 27.69 -27.64
N THR A 65 9.18 27.25 -27.90
CA THR A 65 7.98 28.08 -27.67
C THR A 65 7.85 28.47 -26.20
N TRP A 66 8.15 27.55 -25.28
CA TRP A 66 8.14 27.85 -23.85
C TRP A 66 9.27 28.77 -23.41
N ILE A 67 10.47 28.61 -23.96
CA ILE A 67 11.59 29.53 -23.70
C ILE A 67 11.23 30.95 -24.15
N GLN A 68 10.55 31.09 -25.30
CA GLN A 68 10.10 32.40 -25.77
C GLN A 68 8.99 33.00 -24.89
N ASN A 69 8.11 32.16 -24.33
CA ASN A 69 7.04 32.59 -23.44
C ASN A 69 7.53 32.96 -22.03
N LEU A 70 8.58 32.29 -21.53
CA LEU A 70 9.25 32.60 -20.26
C LEU A 70 10.17 33.82 -20.45
N LYS A 71 9.59 35.02 -20.37
CA LYS A 71 10.32 36.30 -20.46
C LYS A 71 11.48 36.38 -19.45
N PRO A 72 12.53 37.19 -19.71
CA PRO A 72 13.57 37.47 -18.73
C PRO A 72 12.95 38.00 -17.42
N GLY A 73 13.24 37.33 -16.29
CA GLY A 73 12.67 37.67 -14.98
C GLY A 73 11.40 36.90 -14.57
N PHE A 74 11.14 35.74 -15.18
CA PHE A 74 10.04 34.86 -14.80
C PHE A 74 10.06 34.48 -13.31
N THR A 75 8.87 34.26 -12.75
CA THR A 75 8.65 33.89 -11.36
C THR A 75 8.44 32.38 -11.21
N ASN A 76 8.49 31.87 -9.97
CA ASN A 76 8.15 30.47 -9.70
C ASN A 76 6.72 30.11 -10.15
N SER A 77 5.78 31.06 -10.13
CA SER A 77 4.40 30.85 -10.58
C SER A 77 4.33 30.60 -12.08
N ASP A 78 5.13 31.33 -12.86
CA ASP A 78 5.22 31.16 -14.32
C ASP A 78 5.79 29.79 -14.67
N VAL A 79 6.83 29.37 -13.95
CA VAL A 79 7.43 28.02 -14.12
C VAL A 79 6.44 26.92 -13.73
N VAL A 80 5.73 27.06 -12.61
CA VAL A 80 4.70 26.09 -12.21
C VAL A 80 3.59 25.98 -13.27
N THR A 81 3.17 27.11 -13.83
CA THR A 81 2.16 27.13 -14.91
C THR A 81 2.69 26.44 -16.16
N ALA A 82 3.94 26.68 -16.53
CA ALA A 82 4.61 26.01 -17.63
C ALA A 82 4.66 24.48 -17.44
N LEU A 83 5.03 24.03 -16.24
CA LEU A 83 5.10 22.61 -15.91
C LEU A 83 3.72 21.94 -15.94
N ARG A 84 2.67 22.61 -15.42
CA ARG A 84 1.29 22.09 -15.44
C ARG A 84 0.71 21.99 -16.84
N ALA A 85 1.14 22.85 -17.75
CA ALA A 85 0.69 22.85 -19.13
C ALA A 85 1.28 21.69 -19.97
N GLN A 86 2.35 21.04 -19.49
CA GLN A 86 2.96 19.94 -20.23
C GLN A 86 2.24 18.61 -20.00
N SER A 87 1.95 17.90 -21.08
CA SER A 87 1.52 16.49 -21.05
C SER A 87 2.70 15.52 -21.01
N ASP A 88 3.82 15.89 -21.63
CA ASP A 88 5.03 15.06 -21.66
C ASP A 88 5.92 15.31 -20.43
N PRO A 89 6.20 14.30 -19.60
CA PRO A 89 7.07 14.41 -18.43
C PRO A 89 8.53 14.72 -18.77
N ASP A 90 9.03 14.33 -19.95
CA ASP A 90 10.42 14.58 -20.32
C ASP A 90 10.62 16.04 -20.76
N LEU A 91 9.69 16.61 -21.54
CA LEU A 91 9.67 18.04 -21.84
C LEU A 91 9.51 18.90 -20.58
N ALA A 92 8.64 18.50 -19.63
CA ALA A 92 8.52 19.19 -18.35
C ALA A 92 9.84 19.20 -17.57
N LEU A 93 10.59 18.10 -17.64
CA LEU A 93 11.92 17.99 -17.03
C LEU A 93 12.93 18.93 -17.69
N ASP A 94 12.93 19.03 -19.02
CA ASP A 94 13.85 19.93 -19.72
C ASP A 94 13.58 21.40 -19.36
N ILE A 95 12.30 21.79 -19.26
CA ILE A 95 11.90 23.12 -18.78
C ILE A 95 12.36 23.34 -17.33
N PHE A 96 12.18 22.34 -16.46
CA PHE A 96 12.62 22.42 -15.06
C PHE A 96 14.14 22.60 -14.95
N ARG A 97 14.93 21.83 -15.69
CA ARG A 97 16.40 21.95 -15.67
C ARG A 97 16.89 23.25 -16.26
N TRP A 98 16.29 23.70 -17.36
CA TRP A 98 16.66 24.96 -17.99
C TRP A 98 16.37 26.16 -17.08
N THR A 99 15.22 26.17 -16.41
CA THR A 99 14.87 27.23 -15.46
C THR A 99 15.80 27.22 -14.24
N ALA A 100 16.23 26.06 -13.74
CA ALA A 100 17.22 25.95 -12.66
C ALA A 100 18.60 26.56 -13.00
N GLN A 101 18.99 26.59 -14.28
CA GLN A 101 20.27 27.15 -14.73
C GLN A 101 20.26 28.69 -14.83
N GLN A 102 19.09 29.32 -14.74
CA GLN A 102 18.98 30.77 -14.90
C GLN A 102 19.57 31.51 -13.71
N ARG A 103 20.34 32.58 -14.00
CA ARG A 103 21.08 33.32 -12.99
C ARG A 103 20.12 33.98 -11.99
N GLY A 104 20.30 33.66 -10.71
CA GLY A 104 19.50 34.22 -9.62
C GLY A 104 18.15 33.56 -9.40
N TYR A 105 17.83 32.50 -10.13
CA TYR A 105 16.59 31.74 -9.95
C TYR A 105 16.82 30.47 -9.12
N LYS A 106 15.89 30.15 -8.22
CA LYS A 106 15.82 28.89 -7.48
C LYS A 106 14.38 28.42 -7.42
N HIS A 107 14.19 27.11 -7.61
CA HIS A 107 12.88 26.49 -7.53
C HIS A 107 12.34 26.51 -6.09
N ASN A 108 11.10 26.95 -5.93
CA ASN A 108 10.38 26.84 -4.68
C ASN A 108 9.74 25.44 -4.50
N HIS A 109 9.11 25.24 -3.35
CA HIS A 109 8.43 23.99 -3.02
C HIS A 109 7.30 23.62 -4.00
N GLU A 110 6.62 24.60 -4.59
CA GLU A 110 5.53 24.38 -5.53
C GLU A 110 6.01 23.87 -6.88
N ALA A 111 7.14 24.39 -7.38
CA ALA A 111 7.79 23.90 -8.59
C ALA A 111 8.26 22.45 -8.41
N TYR A 112 8.91 22.13 -7.29
CA TYR A 112 9.31 20.76 -6.96
C TYR A 112 8.10 19.82 -6.80
N HIS A 113 7.04 20.25 -6.11
CA HIS A 113 5.83 19.46 -5.94
C HIS A 113 5.16 19.13 -7.29
N THR A 114 5.05 20.13 -8.16
CA THR A 114 4.46 19.98 -9.50
C THR A 114 5.30 19.03 -10.36
N MET A 115 6.63 19.21 -10.37
CA MET A 115 7.53 18.36 -11.15
C MET A 115 7.53 16.91 -10.67
N ILE A 116 7.57 16.67 -9.35
CA ILE A 116 7.48 15.32 -8.78
C ILE A 116 6.15 14.67 -9.18
N LYS A 117 5.03 15.39 -9.07
CA LYS A 117 3.72 14.87 -9.45
C LYS A 117 3.67 14.48 -10.93
N GLN A 118 4.20 15.32 -11.82
CA GLN A 118 4.28 15.04 -13.26
C GLN A 118 5.15 13.81 -13.55
N ALA A 119 6.32 13.72 -12.92
CA ALA A 119 7.23 12.59 -13.09
C ALA A 119 6.64 11.26 -12.56
N ILE A 120 5.83 11.31 -11.50
CA ILE A 120 5.07 10.15 -10.99
C ILE A 120 4.04 9.70 -12.04
N THR A 121 3.26 10.62 -12.62
CA THR A 121 2.29 10.32 -13.68
C THR A 121 2.98 9.73 -14.91
N GLY A 122 4.15 10.28 -15.28
CA GLY A 122 5.02 9.80 -16.35
C GLY A 122 5.76 8.49 -16.07
N LYS A 123 5.59 7.90 -14.88
CA LYS A 123 6.30 6.68 -14.42
C LYS A 123 7.83 6.81 -14.50
N ARG A 124 8.38 8.03 -14.43
CA ARG A 124 9.83 8.32 -14.46
C ARG A 124 10.45 8.14 -13.08
N ASN A 125 10.45 6.88 -12.65
CA ASN A 125 10.68 6.47 -11.27
C ASN A 125 12.06 6.83 -10.69
N LYS A 126 13.14 6.67 -11.48
CA LYS A 126 14.50 7.01 -11.06
C LYS A 126 14.66 8.52 -10.86
N PHE A 127 14.03 9.28 -11.74
CA PHE A 127 14.11 10.74 -11.71
C PHE A 127 13.39 11.31 -10.49
N VAL A 128 12.22 10.76 -10.12
CA VAL A 128 11.53 11.15 -8.89
C VAL A 128 12.43 10.92 -7.65
N GLU A 129 13.20 9.82 -7.61
CA GLU A 129 14.13 9.56 -6.51
C GLU A 129 15.23 10.61 -6.42
N THR A 130 15.80 11.04 -7.56
CA THR A 130 16.79 12.13 -7.61
C THR A 130 16.19 13.46 -7.12
N LEU A 131 14.98 13.82 -7.57
CA LEU A 131 14.31 15.03 -7.09
C LEU A 131 14.04 14.98 -5.58
N ILE A 132 13.66 13.83 -5.05
CA ILE A 132 13.47 13.64 -3.62
C ILE A 132 14.79 13.81 -2.87
N GLU A 133 15.91 13.34 -3.41
CA GLU A 133 17.24 13.54 -2.84
C GLU A 133 17.63 15.00 -2.77
N GLU A 134 17.41 15.76 -3.85
CA GLU A 134 17.66 17.20 -3.89
C GLU A 134 16.82 17.95 -2.84
N VAL A 135 15.51 17.67 -2.76
CA VAL A 135 14.62 18.28 -1.77
C VAL A 135 15.05 17.93 -0.34
N ILE A 136 15.40 16.67 -0.08
CA ILE A 136 15.86 16.24 1.25
C ILE A 136 17.20 16.88 1.61
N ALA A 137 18.09 17.13 0.63
CA ALA A 137 19.36 17.83 0.82
C ALA A 137 19.19 19.34 1.08
N GLY A 138 17.97 19.89 0.96
CA GLY A 138 17.67 21.28 1.26
C GLY A 138 17.63 22.20 0.04
N ALA A 139 17.33 21.66 -1.16
CA ALA A 139 17.21 22.47 -2.37
C ALA A 139 16.07 23.50 -2.33
N CYS A 140 15.01 23.24 -1.54
CA CYS A 140 13.92 24.18 -1.31
C CYS A 140 13.38 24.06 0.13
N GLU A 141 12.65 25.09 0.58
CA GLU A 141 11.79 25.00 1.75
C GLU A 141 10.76 23.91 1.56
N MET A 142 10.40 23.16 2.60
CA MET A 142 9.44 22.07 2.47
C MET A 142 8.07 22.50 2.97
N SER A 143 7.04 22.22 2.19
CA SER A 143 5.63 22.43 2.57
C SER A 143 4.93 21.10 2.83
N VAL A 144 3.85 21.12 3.60
CA VAL A 144 3.05 19.92 3.92
C VAL A 144 2.62 19.13 2.66
N PRO A 145 2.11 19.77 1.57
CA PRO A 145 1.79 19.04 0.34
C PRO A 145 3.00 18.37 -0.32
N LEU A 146 4.18 19.01 -0.27
CA LEU A 146 5.40 18.43 -0.81
C LEU A 146 5.85 17.22 0.03
N TYR A 147 5.81 17.31 1.36
CA TYR A 147 6.06 16.17 2.26
C TYR A 147 5.10 15.00 1.96
N ASN A 148 3.80 15.26 1.88
CA ASN A 148 2.79 14.22 1.61
C ASN A 148 2.95 13.60 0.21
N CYS A 149 3.37 14.39 -0.79
CA CYS A 149 3.69 13.88 -2.13
C CYS A 149 4.86 12.89 -2.10
N ILE A 150 5.96 13.26 -1.42
CA ILE A 150 7.15 12.41 -1.26
C ILE A 150 6.80 11.14 -0.47
N ILE A 151 6.11 11.27 0.67
CA ILE A 151 5.70 10.15 1.51
C ILE A 151 4.82 9.18 0.71
N ARG A 152 3.83 9.68 -0.03
CA ARG A 152 2.97 8.86 -0.90
C ARG A 152 3.79 8.05 -1.90
N PHE A 153 4.75 8.67 -2.55
CA PHE A 153 5.64 8.00 -3.50
C PHE A 153 6.45 6.88 -2.84
N CYS A 154 7.07 7.17 -1.69
CA CYS A 154 7.86 6.22 -0.92
C CYS A 154 7.00 5.04 -0.42
N CYS A 155 5.80 5.33 0.11
CA CYS A 155 4.83 4.34 0.58
C CYS A 155 4.37 3.35 -0.50
N GLY A 156 4.33 3.80 -1.77
CA GLY A 156 3.95 2.97 -2.91
C GLY A 156 4.97 1.89 -3.27
N ARG A 157 6.20 1.96 -2.77
CA ARG A 157 7.29 1.05 -3.15
C ARG A 157 7.79 0.20 -2.00
N LYS A 158 8.17 -1.05 -2.32
CA LYS A 158 8.68 -1.99 -1.31
C LYS A 158 9.97 -1.50 -0.66
N PHE A 159 10.93 -1.02 -1.46
CA PHE A 159 12.28 -0.63 -1.03
C PHE A 159 12.37 0.77 -0.43
N LEU A 160 11.47 1.70 -0.79
CA LEU A 160 11.50 3.09 -0.30
C LEU A 160 10.66 3.31 0.96
N PHE A 161 10.11 2.25 1.54
CA PHE A 161 9.19 2.39 2.68
C PHE A 161 9.84 2.99 3.92
N ASN A 162 11.07 2.57 4.25
CA ASN A 162 11.80 3.15 5.37
C ASN A 162 12.07 4.64 5.13
N ARG A 163 12.33 5.01 3.87
CA ARG A 163 12.51 6.41 3.46
C ARG A 163 11.27 7.27 3.70
N ALA A 164 10.06 6.70 3.63
CA ALA A 164 8.83 7.42 4.00
C ALA A 164 8.87 7.85 5.47
N PHE A 165 9.38 7.01 6.37
CA PHE A 165 9.53 7.34 7.79
C PHE A 165 10.67 8.33 8.02
N ASP A 166 11.75 8.29 7.25
CA ASP A 166 12.82 9.30 7.33
C ASP A 166 12.30 10.70 6.97
N VAL A 167 11.51 10.79 5.90
CA VAL A 167 10.86 12.03 5.46
C VAL A 167 9.85 12.52 6.49
N TYR A 168 9.04 11.63 7.06
CA TYR A 168 8.12 11.94 8.14
C TYR A 168 8.86 12.44 9.41
N ASN A 169 9.97 11.79 9.80
CA ASN A 169 10.78 12.23 10.93
C ASN A 169 11.42 13.59 10.69
N LYS A 170 11.79 13.91 9.44
CA LYS A 170 12.25 15.25 9.06
C LYS A 170 11.12 16.28 9.20
N MET A 171 9.90 15.94 8.80
CA MET A 171 8.71 16.78 8.96
C MET A 171 8.40 17.08 10.44
N LEU A 172 8.56 16.09 11.33
CA LEU A 172 8.36 16.30 12.77
C LEU A 172 9.39 17.26 13.40
N ARG A 173 10.58 17.38 12.81
CA ARG A 173 11.64 18.26 13.31
C ARG A 173 11.55 19.68 12.75
N SER A 174 10.77 19.89 11.69
CA SER A 174 10.56 21.23 11.14
C SER A 174 9.47 21.96 11.91
N ASP A 175 9.75 23.20 12.30
CA ASP A 175 8.77 24.05 13.00
C ASP A 175 7.65 24.55 12.06
N ASP A 176 7.96 24.70 10.77
CA ASP A 176 7.06 25.31 9.78
C ASP A 176 6.03 24.36 9.17
N SER A 177 6.27 23.04 9.22
CA SER A 177 5.44 22.03 8.54
C SER A 177 5.12 20.86 9.46
N LYS A 178 3.91 20.86 10.03
CA LYS A 178 3.44 19.78 10.91
C LYS A 178 2.66 18.71 10.13
N PRO A 179 2.78 17.41 10.51
CA PRO A 179 2.00 16.34 9.90
C PRO A 179 0.50 16.59 9.99
N ASP A 180 -0.22 16.28 8.92
CA ASP A 180 -1.67 16.37 8.85
C ASP A 180 -2.31 14.98 8.78
N LEU A 181 -3.65 14.96 8.69
CA LEU A 181 -4.41 13.70 8.58
C LEU A 181 -3.99 12.88 7.36
N GLU A 182 -3.65 13.52 6.25
CA GLU A 182 -3.20 12.86 5.04
C GLU A 182 -1.85 12.17 5.27
N THR A 183 -0.90 12.81 5.97
CA THR A 183 0.39 12.21 6.35
C THR A 183 0.18 10.89 7.10
N TYR A 184 -0.65 10.89 8.14
CA TYR A 184 -0.94 9.69 8.94
C TYR A 184 -1.66 8.62 8.13
N THR A 185 -2.61 9.01 7.29
CA THR A 185 -3.36 8.10 6.42
C THR A 185 -2.42 7.37 5.45
N LEU A 186 -1.48 8.08 4.83
CA LEU A 186 -0.50 7.49 3.92
C LEU A 186 0.41 6.48 4.63
N LEU A 187 0.95 6.85 5.79
CA LEU A 187 1.84 5.98 6.56
C LEU A 187 1.11 4.73 7.08
N LEU A 188 -0.06 4.90 7.70
CA LEU A 188 -0.86 3.78 8.21
C LEU A 188 -1.32 2.84 7.08
N SER A 189 -1.68 3.39 5.91
CA SER A 189 -2.14 2.55 4.79
C SER A 189 -1.00 1.75 4.20
N SER A 190 0.18 2.34 4.13
CA SER A 190 1.39 1.65 3.68
C SER A 190 1.84 0.56 4.65
N LEU A 191 1.67 0.75 5.96
CA LEU A 191 1.89 -0.28 6.98
C LEU A 191 0.92 -1.45 6.79
N LEU A 192 -0.39 -1.17 6.72
CA LEU A 192 -1.43 -2.20 6.59
C LEU A 192 -1.33 -3.00 5.30
N LYS A 193 -0.84 -2.42 4.20
CA LYS A 193 -0.55 -3.15 2.95
C LYS A 193 0.50 -4.25 3.12
N ARG A 194 1.31 -4.18 4.19
CA ARG A 194 2.36 -5.17 4.51
C ARG A 194 1.89 -6.22 5.52
N PHE A 195 0.65 -6.14 6.01
CA PHE A 195 0.05 -7.12 6.94
C PHE A 195 -0.36 -8.39 6.18
N ASN A 196 0.63 -9.12 5.68
CA ASN A 196 0.44 -10.37 4.94
C ASN A 196 0.51 -11.60 5.84
N LYS A 197 1.52 -11.69 6.71
CA LYS A 197 1.72 -12.82 7.64
C LYS A 197 1.62 -12.32 9.09
N LEU A 198 1.08 -13.14 9.98
CA LEU A 198 0.85 -12.78 11.39
C LEU A 198 2.12 -12.27 12.09
N ASN A 199 3.26 -12.96 11.90
CA ASN A 199 4.56 -12.55 12.49
C ASN A 199 5.00 -11.15 12.04
N VAL A 200 4.68 -10.79 10.80
CA VAL A 200 5.00 -9.48 10.23
C VAL A 200 4.04 -8.41 10.75
N CYS A 201 2.77 -8.76 11.00
CA CYS A 201 1.77 -7.86 11.58
C CYS A 201 2.23 -7.32 12.94
N TYR A 202 2.76 -8.18 13.83
CA TYR A 202 3.23 -7.76 15.16
C TYR A 202 4.37 -6.73 15.10
N VAL A 203 5.31 -6.89 14.16
CA VAL A 203 6.42 -5.92 13.97
C VAL A 203 5.87 -4.55 13.58
N TYR A 204 4.95 -4.50 12.62
CA TYR A 204 4.36 -3.25 12.17
C TYR A 204 3.30 -2.68 13.13
N LEU A 205 2.73 -3.50 14.02
CA LEU A 205 1.81 -3.04 15.05
C LEU A 205 2.45 -2.00 15.97
N HIS A 206 3.74 -2.16 16.30
CA HIS A 206 4.48 -1.16 17.09
C HIS A 206 4.54 0.20 16.36
N ALA A 207 4.76 0.19 15.03
CA ALA A 207 4.74 1.40 14.23
C ALA A 207 3.33 2.03 14.17
N VAL A 208 2.27 1.22 14.04
CA VAL A 208 0.88 1.71 14.12
C VAL A 208 0.61 2.37 15.47
N ARG A 209 0.95 1.71 16.59
CA ARG A 209 0.82 2.28 17.95
C ARG A 209 1.55 3.60 18.09
N SER A 210 2.79 3.66 17.62
CA SER A 210 3.61 4.87 17.66
C SER A 210 2.99 6.01 16.85
N LEU A 211 2.55 5.74 15.61
CA LEU A 211 1.89 6.75 14.76
C LEU A 211 0.56 7.22 15.36
N THR A 212 -0.26 6.33 15.91
CA THR A 212 -1.51 6.72 16.59
C THR A 212 -1.23 7.63 17.78
N LYS A 213 -0.22 7.35 18.60
CA LYS A 213 0.17 8.21 19.72
C LYS A 213 0.67 9.58 19.24
N GLN A 214 1.50 9.60 18.19
CA GLN A 214 2.03 10.83 17.62
C GLN A 214 0.94 11.70 16.98
N MET A 215 -0.02 11.09 16.29
CA MET A 215 -1.18 11.78 15.73
C MET A 215 -1.99 12.48 16.83
N LYS A 216 -2.24 11.79 17.96
CA LYS A 216 -2.90 12.38 19.13
C LYS A 216 -2.07 13.51 19.75
N SER A 217 -0.76 13.34 19.92
CA SER A 217 0.10 14.39 20.52
C SER A 217 0.23 15.63 19.63
N ASN A 218 0.14 15.46 18.31
CA ASN A 218 0.18 16.55 17.35
C ASN A 218 -1.19 17.23 17.17
N GLY A 219 -2.23 16.79 17.89
CA GLY A 219 -3.57 17.36 17.82
C GLY A 219 -4.32 17.05 16.52
N VAL A 220 -3.88 16.04 15.76
CA VAL A 220 -4.55 15.65 14.51
C VAL A 220 -5.74 14.76 14.85
N ILE A 221 -6.94 15.23 14.51
CA ILE A 221 -8.20 14.50 14.75
C ILE A 221 -8.35 13.42 13.66
N PRO A 222 -8.41 12.12 14.03
CA PRO A 222 -8.60 11.06 13.06
C PRO A 222 -10.05 10.99 12.58
N ASP A 223 -10.23 10.64 11.32
CA ASP A 223 -11.53 10.33 10.74
C ASP A 223 -11.89 8.84 10.88
N THR A 224 -13.13 8.48 10.50
CA THR A 224 -13.60 7.09 10.48
C THR A 224 -12.66 6.17 9.69
N PHE A 225 -12.03 6.66 8.61
CA PHE A 225 -11.14 5.86 7.78
C PHE A 225 -9.87 5.47 8.52
N VAL A 226 -9.18 6.44 9.14
CA VAL A 226 -7.98 6.21 9.95
C VAL A 226 -8.29 5.36 11.19
N LEU A 227 -9.41 5.61 11.87
CA LEU A 227 -9.83 4.80 13.02
C LEU A 227 -10.07 3.35 12.62
N ASN A 228 -10.73 3.10 11.50
CA ASN A 228 -10.93 1.75 10.95
C ASN A 228 -9.62 1.05 10.60
N MET A 229 -8.62 1.79 10.11
CA MET A 229 -7.30 1.25 9.84
C MET A 229 -6.60 0.81 11.13
N ILE A 230 -6.69 1.61 12.19
CA ILE A 230 -6.12 1.28 13.50
C ILE A 230 -6.84 0.06 14.09
N ILE A 231 -8.18 0.02 14.06
CA ILE A 231 -8.99 -1.13 14.50
C ILE A 231 -8.60 -2.39 13.72
N LYS A 232 -8.48 -2.30 12.39
CA LYS A 232 -8.03 -3.41 11.54
C LYS A 232 -6.65 -3.93 11.94
N ALA A 233 -5.71 -3.04 12.29
CA ALA A 233 -4.37 -3.42 12.71
C ALA A 233 -4.40 -4.22 14.01
N TYR A 234 -5.13 -3.74 15.02
CA TYR A 234 -5.29 -4.42 16.31
C TYR A 234 -6.04 -5.75 16.18
N ALA A 235 -7.14 -5.77 15.44
CA ALA A 235 -7.93 -6.97 15.19
C ALA A 235 -7.11 -8.07 14.50
N LYS A 236 -6.33 -7.73 13.47
CA LYS A 236 -5.42 -8.68 12.79
C LYS A 236 -4.31 -9.23 13.68
N CYS A 237 -3.92 -8.50 14.72
CA CYS A 237 -2.91 -8.95 15.68
C CYS A 237 -3.53 -9.58 16.92
N LEU A 238 -4.85 -9.82 16.93
CA LEU A 238 -5.58 -10.41 18.05
C LEU A 238 -5.45 -9.61 19.37
N GLU A 239 -5.20 -8.30 19.24
CA GLU A 239 -5.14 -7.30 20.32
C GLU A 239 -6.51 -6.62 20.45
N VAL A 240 -7.52 -7.44 20.69
CA VAL A 240 -8.92 -7.09 20.52
C VAL A 240 -9.43 -6.06 21.53
N ASP A 241 -8.87 -6.01 22.74
CA ASP A 241 -9.25 -5.01 23.73
C ASP A 241 -8.84 -3.59 23.30
N GLU A 242 -7.68 -3.46 22.66
CA GLU A 242 -7.24 -2.19 22.05
C GLU A 242 -8.13 -1.81 20.86
N ALA A 243 -8.54 -2.78 20.04
CA ALA A 243 -9.48 -2.54 18.94
C ALA A 243 -10.84 -2.02 19.47
N ILE A 244 -11.37 -2.63 20.54
CA ILE A 244 -12.61 -2.22 21.20
C ILE A 244 -12.45 -0.84 21.86
N ARG A 245 -11.29 -0.53 22.44
CA ARG A 245 -11.01 0.81 22.97
C ARG A 245 -11.10 1.87 21.87
N VAL A 246 -10.44 1.63 20.73
CA VAL A 246 -10.50 2.57 19.59
C VAL A 246 -11.92 2.71 19.05
N TYR A 247 -12.69 1.62 18.99
CA TYR A 247 -14.12 1.65 18.66
C TYR A 247 -14.92 2.58 19.59
N LYS A 248 -14.72 2.47 20.90
CA LYS A 248 -15.39 3.34 21.89
C LYS A 248 -14.93 4.80 21.78
N GLU A 249 -13.68 5.04 21.41
CA GLU A 249 -13.14 6.38 21.20
C GLU A 249 -13.70 7.06 19.93
N MET A 250 -14.29 6.32 18.97
CA MET A 250 -14.76 6.93 17.71
C MET A 250 -15.76 8.07 17.93
N ALA A 251 -16.70 7.89 18.86
CA ALA A 251 -17.69 8.91 19.21
C ALA A 251 -17.04 10.19 19.77
N LEU A 252 -15.91 10.06 20.49
CA LEU A 252 -15.16 11.22 21.01
C LEU A 252 -14.54 12.07 19.89
N TYR A 253 -14.30 11.45 18.72
CA TYR A 253 -13.81 12.12 17.52
C TYR A 253 -14.94 12.54 16.56
N GLY A 254 -16.21 12.42 16.98
CA GLY A 254 -17.36 12.68 16.11
C GLY A 254 -17.45 11.73 14.91
N SER A 255 -16.82 10.55 15.00
CA SER A 255 -16.78 9.55 13.95
C SER A 255 -17.74 8.41 14.27
N GLU A 256 -18.56 8.03 13.29
CA GLU A 256 -19.52 6.94 13.45
C GLU A 256 -18.93 5.59 12.96
N PRO A 257 -19.14 4.49 13.71
CA PRO A 257 -18.84 3.14 13.24
C PRO A 257 -19.60 2.80 11.96
N ASN A 258 -18.93 2.15 11.01
CA ASN A 258 -19.55 1.68 9.77
C ASN A 258 -19.36 0.15 9.60
N ALA A 259 -19.82 -0.37 8.46
CA ALA A 259 -19.76 -1.82 8.20
C ALA A 259 -18.33 -2.38 8.28
N TYR A 260 -17.30 -1.61 7.92
CA TYR A 260 -15.91 -2.02 8.07
C TYR A 260 -15.48 -2.09 9.53
N THR A 261 -15.90 -1.12 10.35
CA THR A 261 -15.62 -1.08 11.79
C THR A 261 -16.08 -2.38 12.46
N TYR A 262 -17.37 -2.71 12.30
CA TYR A 262 -17.95 -3.94 12.86
C TYR A 262 -17.30 -5.18 12.28
N SER A 263 -17.06 -5.21 10.97
CA SER A 263 -16.41 -6.35 10.33
C SER A 263 -15.04 -6.68 10.93
N TYR A 264 -14.21 -5.66 11.17
CA TYR A 264 -12.90 -5.86 11.79
C TYR A 264 -13.01 -6.33 13.24
N LEU A 265 -13.94 -5.75 14.01
CA LEU A 265 -14.18 -6.15 15.39
C LEU A 265 -14.66 -7.60 15.48
N ILE A 266 -15.75 -7.94 14.79
CA ILE A 266 -16.36 -9.28 14.77
C ILE A 266 -15.29 -10.33 14.42
N LYS A 267 -14.55 -10.09 13.34
CA LYS A 267 -13.49 -11.00 12.91
C LYS A 267 -12.42 -11.18 14.00
N GLY A 268 -11.85 -10.09 14.49
CA GLY A 268 -10.78 -10.14 15.49
C GLY A 268 -11.22 -10.79 16.80
N VAL A 269 -12.40 -10.45 17.34
CA VAL A 269 -12.89 -10.99 18.61
C VAL A 269 -13.25 -12.47 18.51
N CYS A 270 -13.84 -12.92 17.39
CA CYS A 270 -14.14 -14.33 17.17
C CYS A 270 -12.85 -15.15 16.96
N GLU A 271 -11.89 -14.66 16.17
CA GLU A 271 -10.58 -15.31 16.00
C GLU A 271 -9.78 -15.37 17.31
N LYS A 272 -10.01 -14.45 18.25
CA LYS A 272 -9.45 -14.51 19.61
C LYS A 272 -10.15 -15.56 20.50
N GLY A 273 -11.30 -16.09 20.10
CA GLY A 273 -12.13 -17.00 20.90
C GLY A 273 -13.12 -16.29 21.83
N ARG A 274 -13.43 -15.01 21.61
CA ARG A 274 -14.42 -14.24 22.41
C ARG A 274 -15.76 -14.18 21.66
N LEU A 275 -16.33 -15.33 21.31
CA LEU A 275 -17.51 -15.43 20.46
C LEU A 275 -18.72 -14.64 20.99
N GLY A 276 -18.96 -14.65 22.30
CA GLY A 276 -20.05 -13.88 22.91
C GLY A 276 -19.98 -12.38 22.58
N GLN A 277 -18.79 -11.78 22.58
CA GLN A 277 -18.61 -10.38 22.17
C GLN A 277 -18.74 -10.20 20.66
N GLY A 278 -18.26 -11.17 19.87
CA GLY A 278 -18.45 -11.19 18.42
C GLY A 278 -19.91 -11.18 18.00
N LEU A 279 -20.73 -12.01 18.64
CA LEU A 279 -22.18 -12.01 18.46
C LEU A 279 -22.83 -10.70 18.91
N GLY A 280 -22.33 -10.09 19.98
CA GLY A 280 -22.78 -8.75 20.41
C GLY A 280 -22.58 -7.71 19.31
N PHE A 281 -21.37 -7.63 18.75
CA PHE A 281 -21.07 -6.72 17.63
C PHE A 281 -21.85 -7.08 16.36
N TYR A 282 -22.06 -8.36 16.07
CA TYR A 282 -22.88 -8.80 14.94
C TYR A 282 -24.35 -8.34 15.09
N LYS A 283 -24.95 -8.56 16.26
CA LYS A 283 -26.33 -8.11 16.55
C LYS A 283 -26.46 -6.59 16.47
N GLU A 284 -25.48 -5.85 17.01
CA GLU A 284 -25.45 -4.39 16.92
C GLU A 284 -25.31 -3.91 15.46
N MET A 285 -24.44 -4.56 14.67
CA MET A 285 -24.29 -4.27 13.26
C MET A 285 -25.60 -4.47 12.49
N ARG A 286 -26.30 -5.58 12.75
CA ARG A 286 -27.59 -5.90 12.12
C ARG A 286 -28.71 -4.95 12.57
N SER A 287 -28.77 -4.57 13.85
CA SER A 287 -29.78 -3.62 14.33
C SER A 287 -29.63 -2.21 13.72
N LYS A 288 -28.41 -1.86 13.28
CA LYS A 288 -28.12 -0.65 12.52
C LYS A 288 -28.36 -0.79 11.00
N GLY A 289 -28.95 -1.90 10.56
CA GLY A 289 -29.24 -2.17 9.14
C GLY A 289 -28.01 -2.46 8.29
N MET A 290 -26.85 -2.74 8.90
CA MET A 290 -25.63 -3.03 8.17
C MET A 290 -25.48 -4.53 7.87
N VAL A 291 -24.95 -4.86 6.70
CA VAL A 291 -24.74 -6.25 6.27
C VAL A 291 -23.28 -6.65 6.48
N PRO A 292 -22.99 -7.70 7.29
CA PRO A 292 -21.65 -8.25 7.42
C PRO A 292 -21.08 -8.69 6.08
N ASN A 293 -19.77 -8.56 5.89
CA ASN A 293 -19.13 -9.13 4.71
C ASN A 293 -18.99 -10.66 4.86
N GLY A 294 -18.76 -11.36 3.74
CA GLY A 294 -18.65 -12.82 3.73
C GLY A 294 -17.58 -13.38 4.70
N SER A 295 -16.47 -12.67 4.89
CA SER A 295 -15.43 -13.11 5.84
C SER A 295 -15.88 -13.04 7.30
N CYS A 296 -16.80 -12.12 7.64
CA CYS A 296 -17.37 -12.02 8.99
C CYS A 296 -18.37 -13.14 9.24
N TYR A 297 -19.25 -13.41 8.26
CA TYR A 297 -20.17 -14.54 8.30
C TYR A 297 -19.42 -15.86 8.51
N MET A 298 -18.40 -16.13 7.68
CA MET A 298 -17.58 -17.34 7.77
C MET A 298 -16.97 -17.51 9.17
N VAL A 299 -16.36 -16.46 9.72
CA VAL A 299 -15.73 -16.54 11.05
C VAL A 299 -16.76 -16.79 12.15
N LEU A 300 -17.92 -16.13 12.11
CA LEU A 300 -19.00 -16.37 13.07
C LEU A 300 -19.53 -17.80 12.99
N ILE A 301 -19.82 -18.28 11.78
CA ILE A 301 -20.35 -19.64 11.55
C ILE A 301 -19.34 -20.67 12.04
N CYS A 302 -18.07 -20.56 11.66
CA CYS A 302 -17.03 -21.48 12.11
C CYS A 302 -16.87 -21.45 13.64
N SER A 303 -16.83 -20.26 14.26
CA SER A 303 -16.72 -20.14 15.72
C SER A 303 -17.93 -20.74 16.45
N LEU A 304 -19.15 -20.53 15.95
CA LEU A 304 -20.38 -21.11 16.50
C LEU A 304 -20.40 -22.64 16.38
N SER A 305 -20.00 -23.16 15.22
CA SER A 305 -19.88 -24.61 14.99
C SER A 305 -18.88 -25.25 15.95
N MET A 306 -17.70 -24.63 16.14
CA MET A 306 -16.67 -25.11 17.06
C MET A 306 -17.12 -25.07 18.53
N GLU A 307 -17.95 -24.11 18.93
CA GLU A 307 -18.57 -24.04 20.26
C GLU A 307 -19.85 -24.90 20.40
N ARG A 308 -20.19 -25.70 19.37
CA ARG A 308 -21.41 -26.53 19.32
C ARG A 308 -22.73 -25.76 19.44
N ARG A 309 -22.73 -24.46 19.11
CA ARG A 309 -23.92 -23.60 19.09
C ARG A 309 -24.57 -23.63 17.70
N LEU A 310 -24.92 -24.84 17.27
CA LEU A 310 -25.26 -25.12 15.87
C LEU A 310 -26.50 -24.37 15.40
N ASN A 311 -27.52 -24.20 16.24
CA ASN A 311 -28.74 -23.46 15.86
C ASN A 311 -28.43 -22.01 15.48
N GLU A 312 -27.58 -21.33 16.27
CA GLU A 312 -27.13 -19.98 15.96
C GLU A 312 -26.24 -19.95 14.71
N ALA A 313 -25.41 -20.98 14.48
CA ALA A 313 -24.62 -21.09 13.25
C ALA A 313 -25.52 -21.17 12.01
N VAL A 314 -26.60 -21.96 12.09
CA VAL A 314 -27.62 -22.10 11.04
C VAL A 314 -28.34 -20.78 10.78
N GLU A 315 -28.75 -20.06 11.84
CA GLU A 315 -29.36 -18.72 11.70
C GLU A 315 -28.43 -17.75 10.96
N VAL A 316 -27.14 -17.76 11.28
CA VAL A 316 -26.15 -16.91 10.63
C VAL A 316 -25.94 -17.29 9.15
N VAL A 317 -26.00 -18.59 8.80
CA VAL A 317 -25.98 -19.04 7.39
C VAL A 317 -27.22 -18.53 6.64
N TYR A 318 -28.41 -18.66 7.21
CA TYR A 318 -29.62 -18.15 6.55
C TYR A 318 -29.62 -16.64 6.41
N ASP A 319 -29.10 -15.91 7.40
CA ASP A 319 -28.89 -14.47 7.28
C ASP A 319 -27.92 -14.17 6.11
N MET A 320 -26.80 -14.89 5.99
CA MET A 320 -25.87 -14.73 4.86
C MET A 320 -26.57 -14.92 3.50
N LEU A 321 -27.34 -16.01 3.35
CA LEU A 321 -28.09 -16.33 2.13
C LEU A 321 -29.17 -15.28 1.83
N ALA A 322 -29.89 -14.80 2.84
CA ALA A 322 -30.91 -13.76 2.69
C ALA A 322 -30.33 -12.44 2.19
N ASN A 323 -29.05 -12.17 2.47
CA ASN A 323 -28.32 -11.01 1.93
C ASN A 323 -27.61 -11.31 0.59
N SER A 324 -28.01 -12.37 -0.12
CA SER A 324 -27.46 -12.79 -1.42
C SER A 324 -25.95 -13.06 -1.41
N LEU A 325 -25.43 -13.49 -0.25
CA LEU A 325 -24.06 -13.95 -0.11
C LEU A 325 -24.08 -15.48 -0.01
N SER A 326 -23.29 -16.14 -0.86
CA SER A 326 -23.13 -17.59 -0.85
C SER A 326 -21.98 -17.99 0.10
N PRO A 327 -22.24 -18.81 1.12
CA PRO A 327 -21.20 -19.47 1.91
C PRO A 327 -20.22 -20.22 1.01
N ASP A 328 -18.94 -20.23 1.38
CA ASP A 328 -17.98 -21.08 0.68
C ASP A 328 -18.14 -22.56 1.09
N MET A 329 -17.56 -23.46 0.30
CA MET A 329 -17.64 -24.89 0.55
C MET A 329 -17.12 -25.29 1.94
N LEU A 330 -16.11 -24.58 2.44
CA LEU A 330 -15.56 -24.84 3.76
C LEU A 330 -16.57 -24.50 4.87
N THR A 331 -17.28 -23.37 4.72
CA THR A 331 -18.32 -22.93 5.65
C THR A 331 -19.47 -23.94 5.68
N TYR A 332 -19.96 -24.36 4.51
CA TYR A 332 -21.00 -25.38 4.41
C TYR A 332 -20.58 -26.70 5.06
N ASN A 333 -19.40 -27.23 4.70
CA ASN A 333 -18.87 -28.47 5.28
C ASN A 333 -18.75 -28.39 6.80
N THR A 334 -18.25 -27.27 7.33
CA THR A 334 -18.04 -27.11 8.77
C THR A 334 -19.34 -27.25 9.55
N VAL A 335 -20.43 -26.64 9.07
CA VAL A 335 -21.75 -26.74 9.74
C VAL A 335 -22.31 -28.16 9.63
N LEU A 336 -22.25 -28.76 8.44
CA LEU A 336 -22.78 -30.11 8.21
C LEU A 336 -22.04 -31.18 9.00
N THR A 337 -20.70 -31.13 9.00
CA THR A 337 -19.87 -32.07 9.75
C THR A 337 -20.17 -31.99 11.24
N GLU A 338 -20.29 -30.78 11.81
CA GLU A 338 -20.61 -30.63 13.24
C GLU A 338 -22.05 -31.03 13.58
N LEU A 339 -23.02 -30.83 12.67
CA LEU A 339 -24.39 -31.37 12.83
C LEU A 339 -24.40 -32.90 12.85
N CYS A 340 -23.72 -33.55 11.90
CA CYS A 340 -23.62 -35.02 11.87
C CYS A 340 -22.94 -35.55 13.13
N ARG A 341 -21.83 -34.95 13.57
CA ARG A 341 -21.14 -35.31 14.82
C ARG A 341 -22.00 -35.10 16.06
N GLY A 342 -22.96 -34.16 16.00
CA GLY A 342 -23.97 -33.93 17.02
C GLY A 342 -25.15 -34.91 16.98
N GLY A 343 -25.16 -35.90 16.09
CA GLY A 343 -26.26 -36.86 15.91
C GLY A 343 -27.45 -36.28 15.14
N ARG A 344 -27.32 -35.10 14.53
CA ARG A 344 -28.37 -34.38 13.80
C ARG A 344 -28.23 -34.54 12.28
N GLY A 345 -27.86 -35.73 11.83
CA GLY A 345 -27.59 -35.99 10.40
C GLY A 345 -28.81 -35.81 9.49
N SER A 346 -30.02 -36.08 9.99
CA SER A 346 -31.27 -35.85 9.22
C SER A 346 -31.49 -34.36 8.94
N GLU A 347 -31.23 -33.50 9.92
CA GLU A 347 -31.33 -32.05 9.75
C GLU A 347 -30.23 -31.53 8.81
N ALA A 348 -29.03 -32.09 8.88
CA ALA A 348 -27.97 -31.77 7.93
C ALA A 348 -28.39 -32.08 6.48
N LEU A 349 -29.10 -33.18 6.23
CA LEU A 349 -29.64 -33.50 4.88
C LEU A 349 -30.69 -32.47 4.43
N GLU A 350 -31.66 -32.17 5.28
CA GLU A 350 -32.70 -31.16 4.99
C GLU A 350 -32.08 -29.79 4.68
N MET A 351 -31.03 -29.42 5.42
CA MET A 351 -30.31 -28.16 5.22
C MET A 351 -29.59 -28.10 3.87
N VAL A 352 -28.97 -29.19 3.40
CA VAL A 352 -28.30 -29.18 2.08
C VAL A 352 -29.33 -28.96 0.95
N GLU A 353 -30.50 -29.59 1.05
CA GLU A 353 -31.59 -29.36 0.10
C GLU A 353 -32.10 -27.92 0.15
N GLU A 354 -32.24 -27.35 1.35
CA GLU A 354 -32.67 -25.98 1.53
C GLU A 354 -31.65 -24.96 1.00
N TRP A 355 -30.37 -25.18 1.27
CA TRP A 355 -29.29 -24.34 0.74
C TRP A 355 -29.26 -24.39 -0.79
N LYS A 356 -29.47 -25.55 -1.40
CA LYS A 356 -29.58 -25.66 -2.86
C LYS A 356 -30.73 -24.83 -3.45
N LYS A 357 -31.85 -24.70 -2.73
CA LYS A 357 -32.99 -23.87 -3.14
C LYS A 357 -32.72 -22.37 -2.96
N ARG A 358 -32.02 -22.00 -1.89
CA ARG A 358 -31.76 -20.59 -1.50
C ARG A 358 -30.48 -20.00 -2.09
N ASP A 359 -29.53 -20.84 -2.52
CA ASP A 359 -28.25 -20.44 -3.09
C ASP A 359 -28.16 -20.83 -4.58
N PRO A 360 -28.49 -19.91 -5.51
CA PRO A 360 -28.37 -20.17 -6.94
C PRO A 360 -26.93 -20.43 -7.40
N VAL A 361 -25.94 -20.00 -6.62
CA VAL A 361 -24.51 -20.15 -6.93
C VAL A 361 -24.00 -21.54 -6.55
N MET A 362 -24.73 -22.26 -5.69
CA MET A 362 -24.40 -23.65 -5.32
C MET A 362 -24.57 -24.59 -6.53
N GLY A 363 -23.48 -24.76 -7.28
CA GLY A 363 -23.44 -25.66 -8.44
C GLY A 363 -23.69 -27.13 -8.08
N GLU A 364 -24.14 -27.91 -9.07
CA GLU A 364 -24.47 -29.35 -8.93
C GLU A 364 -23.33 -30.20 -8.37
N ARG A 365 -22.07 -29.82 -8.66
CA ARG A 365 -20.89 -30.52 -8.12
C ARG A 365 -20.79 -30.32 -6.61
N ASN A 366 -20.93 -29.08 -6.16
CA ASN A 366 -20.84 -28.71 -4.75
C ASN A 366 -21.97 -29.37 -3.95
N TYR A 367 -23.21 -29.28 -4.46
CA TYR A 367 -24.37 -29.95 -3.87
C TYR A 367 -24.14 -31.46 -3.68
N ARG A 368 -23.69 -32.17 -4.73
CA ARG A 368 -23.40 -33.61 -4.63
C ARG A 368 -22.33 -33.91 -3.59
N THR A 369 -21.24 -33.13 -3.56
CA THR A 369 -20.18 -33.30 -2.56
C THR A 369 -20.70 -33.11 -1.13
N LEU A 370 -21.54 -32.11 -0.89
CA LEU A 370 -22.15 -31.89 0.44
C LEU A 370 -23.08 -33.06 0.83
N MET A 371 -23.92 -33.53 -0.09
CA MET A 371 -24.82 -34.65 0.15
C MET A 371 -24.05 -35.95 0.46
N ASP A 372 -23.03 -36.27 -0.34
CA ASP A 372 -22.21 -37.46 -0.15
C ASP A 372 -21.50 -37.44 1.21
N GLU A 373 -20.97 -36.28 1.62
CA GLU A 373 -20.30 -36.08 2.91
C GLU A 373 -21.26 -36.32 4.08
N VAL A 374 -22.48 -35.75 4.03
CA VAL A 374 -23.49 -35.95 5.07
C VAL A 374 -23.92 -37.41 5.16
N TYR A 375 -24.14 -38.08 4.02
CA TYR A 375 -24.47 -39.52 4.00
C TYR A 375 -23.36 -40.39 4.57
N PHE A 376 -22.10 -40.07 4.28
CA PHE A 376 -20.95 -40.79 4.81
C PHE A 376 -20.86 -40.64 6.33
N LEU A 377 -20.98 -39.41 6.84
CA LEU A 377 -20.88 -39.10 8.27
C LEU A 377 -22.06 -39.62 9.10
N ASN A 378 -23.22 -39.87 8.50
CA ASN A 378 -24.39 -40.42 9.19
C ASN A 378 -24.42 -41.96 9.23
N LYS A 379 -23.53 -42.64 8.46
CA LYS A 379 -23.42 -44.11 8.40
C LYS A 379 -22.33 -44.70 9.29
N GLY A 380 -21.36 -43.89 9.73
CA GLY A 380 -20.27 -44.29 10.63
C GLY A 380 -20.57 -43.85 12.06
#